data_AF-A0A251UFL5-F1
#
_entry.id   AF-A0A251UFL5-F1
#
_cell.length_a   1.000
_cell.length_b   1.000
_cell.length_c   1.000
_cell.angle_alpha   90.00
_cell.angle_beta   90.00
_cell.angle_gamma   90.00
#
_symmetry.space_group_name_H-M   'P 1'
#
loop_
_entity.id
_entity.type
_entity.pdbx_description
1 polymer ?
#
loop_
_entity_poly.entity_id
_entity_poly.type
_entity_poly.pdbx_seq_one_letter_code
_entity_poly.pdbx_strand_id
1 'polypeptide(L)'
;MISNRESARRSRAKKQQRVDELLAEISQLQNDNNTIVKKIDGATQMYVGAASQNNVLRAQLTELTERLHSLNSVLHIAQEVSGLALEIPEIPDTLLEPWQLPCSVQPITASFNMDMF
;
A
#
# COMPACT_ATOMS: atom_id res chain seq x y z
N MET A 1 -41.21 11.83 51.74
CA MET A 1 -40.98 12.65 50.53
C MET A 1 -39.50 12.97 50.24
N ILE A 2 -38.60 13.04 51.23
CA ILE A 2 -37.16 13.33 51.03
C ILE A 2 -36.43 12.27 50.18
N SER A 3 -36.75 10.98 50.38
CA SER A 3 -36.14 9.85 49.64
C SER A 3 -36.32 9.94 48.11
N ASN A 4 -37.47 10.39 47.62
CA ASN A 4 -37.72 10.55 46.18
C ASN A 4 -36.91 11.72 45.60
N ARG A 5 -36.80 12.83 46.35
CA ARG A 5 -35.94 13.95 45.97
C ARG A 5 -34.47 13.53 45.86
N GLU A 6 -34.00 12.73 46.81
CA GLU A 6 -32.64 12.17 46.80
C GLU A 6 -32.42 11.23 45.61
N SER A 7 -33.36 10.34 45.31
CA SER A 7 -33.26 9.40 44.18
C SER A 7 -33.30 10.09 42.82
N ALA A 8 -34.19 11.07 42.63
CA ALA A 8 -34.24 11.89 41.43
C ALA A 8 -32.93 12.67 41.21
N ARG A 9 -32.33 13.22 42.29
CA ARG A 9 -31.03 13.89 42.23
C ARG A 9 -29.92 12.93 41.79
N ARG A 10 -29.84 11.74 42.42
CA ARG A 10 -28.84 10.72 42.07
C ARG A 10 -29.00 10.22 40.64
N SER A 11 -30.24 10.02 40.18
CA SER A 11 -30.53 9.62 38.80
C SER A 11 -30.04 10.67 37.80
N ARG A 12 -30.34 11.97 38.04
CA ARG A 12 -29.83 13.07 37.21
C ARG A 12 -28.31 13.13 37.20
N ALA A 13 -27.67 13.01 38.37
CA ALA A 13 -26.21 13.01 38.46
C ALA A 13 -25.58 11.85 37.68
N LYS A 14 -26.13 10.63 37.80
CA LYS A 14 -25.65 9.46 37.04
C LYS A 14 -25.82 9.64 35.53
N LYS A 15 -26.94 10.24 35.09
CA LYS A 15 -27.15 10.56 33.67
C LYS A 15 -26.14 11.60 33.17
N GLN A 16 -25.87 12.64 33.96
CA GLN A 16 -24.87 13.65 33.60
C GLN A 16 -23.48 13.03 33.47
N GLN A 17 -23.07 12.22 34.45
CA GLN A 17 -21.79 11.51 34.40
C GLN A 17 -21.67 10.65 33.13
N ARG A 18 -22.72 9.91 32.76
CA ARG A 18 -22.71 9.11 31.53
C ARG A 18 -22.59 9.95 30.26
N VAL A 19 -23.21 11.13 30.24
CA VAL A 19 -23.08 12.07 29.11
C VAL A 19 -21.64 12.58 29.02
N ASP A 20 -21.04 12.96 30.15
CA ASP A 20 -19.67 13.45 30.21
C ASP A 20 -18.66 12.37 29.76
N GLU A 21 -18.85 11.12 30.20
CA GLU A 21 -18.07 9.95 29.77
C GLU A 21 -18.14 9.74 28.24
N LEU A 22 -19.34 9.80 27.66
CA LEU A 22 -19.53 9.66 26.21
C LEU A 22 -18.88 10.81 25.43
N LEU A 23 -18.95 12.05 25.93
CA LEU A 23 -18.28 13.18 25.29
C LEU A 23 -16.76 13.04 25.31
N ALA A 24 -16.20 12.51 26.41
CA ALA A 24 -14.78 12.20 26.50
C ALA A 24 -14.38 11.11 25.51
N GLU A 25 -15.19 10.05 25.39
CA GLU A 25 -14.96 8.95 24.43
C GLU A 25 -15.00 9.45 22.97
N ILE A 26 -15.98 10.28 22.61
CA ILE A 26 -16.06 10.89 21.28
C ILE A 26 -14.80 11.72 20.99
N SER A 27 -14.37 12.53 21.94
CA SER A 27 -13.18 13.37 21.78
C SER A 27 -11.92 12.53 21.59
N GLN A 28 -11.79 11.43 22.35
CA GLN A 28 -10.69 10.49 22.21
C GLN A 28 -10.70 9.80 20.84
N LEU A 29 -11.84 9.26 20.42
CA LEU A 29 -11.98 8.60 19.12
C LEU A 29 -11.70 9.55 17.96
N GLN A 30 -12.10 10.82 18.05
CA GLN A 30 -11.77 11.84 17.06
C GLN A 30 -10.26 12.07 16.96
N ASN A 31 -9.56 12.14 18.10
CA ASN A 31 -8.11 12.29 18.13
C ASN A 31 -7.39 11.05 17.57
N ASP A 32 -7.85 9.86 17.90
CA ASP A 32 -7.28 8.60 17.41
C ASP A 32 -7.49 8.45 15.91
N ASN A 33 -8.68 8.79 15.41
CA ASN A 33 -8.98 8.79 13.98
C ASN A 33 -8.06 9.77 13.23
N ASN A 34 -7.92 11.01 13.73
CA ASN A 34 -6.99 11.98 13.15
C ASN A 34 -5.53 11.48 13.14
N THR A 35 -5.13 10.72 14.17
CA THR A 35 -3.79 10.13 14.23
C THR A 35 -3.62 9.01 13.20
N ILE A 36 -4.64 8.16 13.02
CA ILE A 36 -4.65 7.09 12.02
C ILE A 36 -4.58 7.69 10.62
N VAL A 37 -5.39 8.71 10.32
CA VAL A 37 -5.38 9.40 9.02
C VAL A 37 -3.98 9.92 8.69
N LYS A 38 -3.32 10.62 9.62
CA LYS A 38 -1.94 11.10 9.43
C LYS A 38 -0.94 9.98 9.14
N LYS A 39 -1.09 8.82 9.80
CA LYS A 39 -0.24 7.65 9.55
C LYS A 39 -0.48 7.07 8.16
N ILE A 40 -1.75 6.98 7.73
CA ILE A 40 -2.12 6.52 6.39
C ILE A 40 -1.56 7.47 5.33
N ASP A 41 -1.66 8.78 5.52
CA ASP A 41 -1.12 9.77 4.60
C ASP A 41 0.40 9.63 4.47
N GLY A 42 1.11 9.50 5.60
CA GLY A 42 2.56 9.26 5.60
C GLY A 42 2.96 7.97 4.88
N ALA A 43 2.25 6.86 5.16
CA ALA A 43 2.49 5.59 4.49
C ALA A 43 2.23 5.67 2.97
N THR A 44 1.16 6.36 2.58
CA THR A 44 0.81 6.61 1.17
C THR A 44 1.92 7.37 0.46
N GLN A 45 2.45 8.44 1.07
CA GLN A 45 3.55 9.22 0.49
C GLN A 45 4.83 8.39 0.32
N MET A 46 5.19 7.59 1.33
CA MET A 46 6.34 6.68 1.21
C MET A 46 6.13 5.64 0.11
N TYR A 47 4.93 5.06 0.01
CA TYR A 47 4.58 4.11 -1.04
C TYR A 47 4.71 4.73 -2.44
N VAL A 48 4.18 5.94 -2.64
CA VAL A 48 4.31 6.66 -3.91
C VAL A 48 5.78 6.91 -4.26
N GLY A 49 6.60 7.31 -3.27
CA GLY A 49 8.04 7.47 -3.46
C GLY A 49 8.73 6.18 -3.88
N ALA A 50 8.45 5.07 -3.19
CA ALA A 50 9.00 3.76 -3.51
C ALA A 50 8.53 3.25 -4.89
N ALA A 51 7.25 3.45 -5.23
CA ALA A 51 6.70 3.08 -6.54
C ALA A 51 7.35 3.87 -7.68
N SER A 52 7.61 5.16 -7.48
CA SER A 52 8.34 6.00 -8.44
C SER A 52 9.77 5.49 -8.66
N GLN A 53 10.51 5.23 -7.58
CA GLN A 53 11.86 4.67 -7.67
C GLN A 53 11.87 3.31 -8.36
N ASN A 54 10.88 2.46 -8.07
CA ASN A 54 10.73 1.17 -8.72
C ASN A 54 10.49 1.31 -10.24
N ASN A 55 9.68 2.28 -10.66
CA ASN A 55 9.47 2.57 -12.08
C ASN A 55 10.75 3.05 -12.78
N VAL A 56 11.56 3.88 -12.12
CA VAL A 56 12.87 4.29 -12.64
C VAL A 56 13.80 3.08 -12.82
N LEU A 57 13.89 2.22 -11.81
CA LEU A 57 14.70 1.00 -11.89
C LEU A 57 14.23 0.06 -13.00
N ARG A 58 12.91 -0.07 -13.21
CA ARG A 58 12.35 -0.83 -14.32
C ARG A 58 12.72 -0.24 -15.67
N ALA A 59 12.62 1.08 -15.83
CA ALA A 59 13.01 1.75 -17.08
C ALA A 59 14.51 1.58 -17.38
N GLN A 60 15.36 1.66 -16.36
CA GLN A 60 16.80 1.40 -16.50
C GLN A 60 17.08 -0.05 -16.88
N LEU A 61 16.36 -1.00 -16.28
CA LEU A 61 16.48 -2.41 -16.60
C LEU A 61 16.06 -2.69 -18.05
N THR A 62 14.96 -2.11 -18.52
CA THR A 62 14.54 -2.25 -19.93
C THR A 62 15.57 -1.67 -20.88
N GLU A 63 16.10 -0.47 -20.58
CA GLU A 63 17.12 0.17 -21.42
C GLU A 63 18.40 -0.68 -21.51
N LEU A 64 18.88 -1.21 -20.37
CA LEU A 64 20.07 -2.04 -20.33
C LEU A 64 19.87 -3.36 -21.09
N THR A 65 18.69 -3.98 -20.95
CA THR A 65 18.35 -5.21 -21.68
C THR A 65 18.27 -4.96 -23.18
N GLU A 66 17.66 -3.87 -23.63
CA GLU A 66 17.62 -3.49 -25.05
C GLU A 66 19.02 -3.25 -25.61
N ARG A 67 19.88 -2.54 -24.87
CA ARG A 67 21.29 -2.32 -25.26
C ARG A 67 22.04 -3.65 -25.38
N LEU A 68 21.83 -4.58 -24.46
CA LEU A 68 22.46 -5.89 -24.48
C LEU A 68 21.96 -6.73 -25.66
N HIS A 69 20.65 -6.72 -25.96
CA HIS A 69 20.10 -7.37 -27.16
C HIS A 69 20.69 -6.80 -28.45
N SER A 70 20.85 -5.47 -28.53
CA SER A 70 21.48 -4.83 -29.68
C SER A 70 22.93 -5.29 -29.85
N LEU A 71 23.70 -5.40 -28.77
CA LEU A 71 25.08 -5.89 -28.81
C LEU A 71 25.14 -7.37 -29.21
N ASN A 72 24.30 -8.21 -28.62
CA ASN A 72 24.20 -9.63 -28.98
C ASN A 72 23.85 -9.79 -30.47
N SER A 73 22.97 -8.96 -31.02
CA SER A 73 22.63 -8.97 -32.44
C SER A 73 23.83 -8.65 -33.33
N VAL A 74 24.66 -7.67 -32.95
CA VAL A 74 25.89 -7.34 -33.67
C VAL A 74 26.91 -8.49 -33.60
N LEU A 75 27.02 -9.16 -32.44
CA LEU A 75 27.90 -10.33 -32.29
C LEU A 75 27.45 -11.51 -33.17
N HIS A 76 26.14 -11.75 -33.28
CA HIS A 76 25.60 -12.76 -34.20
C HIS A 76 26.00 -12.48 -35.65
N ILE A 77 25.85 -11.23 -36.11
CA ILE A 77 26.29 -10.82 -37.46
C ILE A 77 27.79 -11.03 -37.64
N ALA A 78 28.60 -10.65 -36.64
CA ALA A 78 30.06 -10.81 -36.71
C ALA A 78 30.50 -12.29 -36.75
N GLN A 79 29.82 -13.15 -35.99
CA GLN A 79 30.02 -14.61 -36.00
C GLN A 79 29.70 -15.20 -37.38
N GLU A 80 28.60 -14.79 -38.00
CA GLU A 80 28.22 -15.23 -39.36
C GLU A 80 29.25 -14.83 -40.41
N VAL A 81 29.75 -13.59 -40.34
CA VAL A 81 30.73 -13.08 -41.32
C VAL A 81 32.12 -13.67 -41.11
N SER A 82 32.55 -13.85 -39.86
CA SER A 82 33.92 -14.27 -39.53
C SER A 82 34.09 -15.78 -39.49
N GLY A 83 32.99 -16.54 -39.39
CA GLY A 83 33.01 -17.99 -39.18
C GLY A 83 33.55 -18.42 -37.81
N LEU A 84 33.73 -17.46 -36.89
CA LEU A 84 34.29 -17.69 -35.56
C LEU A 84 33.15 -17.91 -34.57
N ALA A 85 33.15 -19.05 -33.86
CA ALA A 85 32.15 -19.34 -32.85
C ALA A 85 32.33 -18.40 -31.64
N LEU A 86 31.36 -17.53 -31.39
CA LEU A 86 31.30 -16.65 -30.23
C LEU A 86 30.27 -17.20 -29.25
N GLU A 87 30.62 -17.25 -27.95
CA GLU A 87 29.67 -17.56 -26.88
C GLU A 87 28.90 -16.29 -26.53
N ILE A 88 27.70 -16.15 -27.09
CA ILE A 88 26.84 -14.97 -26.89
C ILE A 88 25.86 -15.28 -25.74
N PRO A 89 25.90 -14.54 -24.62
CA PRO A 89 25.03 -14.80 -23.47
C PRO A 89 23.55 -14.56 -23.78
N GLU A 90 22.68 -15.49 -23.42
CA GLU A 90 21.22 -15.29 -23.41
C GLU A 90 20.82 -14.42 -22.22
N ILE A 91 19.87 -13.51 -22.46
CA ILE A 91 19.33 -12.64 -21.41
C ILE A 91 18.20 -13.40 -20.70
N PRO A 92 18.28 -13.63 -19.38
CA PRO A 92 17.25 -14.38 -18.66
C PRO A 92 15.89 -13.68 -18.65
N ASP A 93 14.81 -14.40 -18.98
CA ASP A 93 13.42 -13.92 -18.91
C ASP A 93 13.01 -13.46 -17.50
N THR A 94 13.64 -14.02 -16.46
CA THR A 94 13.42 -13.66 -15.05
C THR A 94 13.76 -12.20 -14.75
N LEU A 95 14.63 -11.58 -15.54
CA LEU A 95 14.94 -10.15 -15.43
C LEU A 95 13.82 -9.28 -16.03
N LEU A 96 13.09 -9.79 -17.01
CA LEU A 96 12.01 -9.07 -17.70
C LEU A 96 10.68 -9.15 -16.94
N GLU A 97 10.48 -10.20 -16.15
CA GLU A 97 9.26 -10.41 -15.36
C GLU A 97 9.51 -10.69 -13.88
N PRO A 98 10.14 -9.78 -13.13
CA PRO A 98 10.71 -10.10 -11.82
C PRO A 98 9.68 -10.47 -10.72
N TRP A 99 8.37 -10.36 -10.96
CA TRP A 99 7.33 -10.64 -9.96
C TRP A 99 6.00 -11.09 -10.56
N GLN A 100 6.00 -12.07 -11.48
CA GLN A 100 4.77 -12.79 -11.79
C GLN A 100 4.30 -13.54 -10.53
N LEU A 101 3.51 -12.87 -9.68
CA LEU A 101 2.89 -13.49 -8.52
C LEU A 101 1.90 -14.55 -9.03
N PRO A 102 1.92 -15.79 -8.52
CA PRO A 102 0.98 -16.84 -8.94
C PRO A 102 -0.49 -16.57 -8.61
N CYS A 103 -0.81 -15.40 -8.03
CA CYS A 103 -2.13 -15.11 -7.46
C CYS A 103 -2.72 -13.84 -8.08
N SER A 104 -3.93 -13.97 -8.62
CA SER A 104 -4.76 -12.84 -9.04
C SER A 104 -5.03 -11.93 -7.84
N VAL A 105 -4.63 -10.67 -7.93
CA VAL A 105 -5.00 -9.66 -6.93
C VAL A 105 -6.49 -9.40 -7.08
N GLN A 106 -7.33 -10.03 -6.25
CA GLN A 106 -8.74 -9.69 -6.21
C GLN A 106 -8.88 -8.28 -5.63
N PRO A 107 -9.67 -7.39 -6.26
CA PRO A 107 -9.90 -6.06 -5.73
C PRO A 107 -10.55 -6.18 -4.35
N ILE A 108 -10.00 -5.47 -3.36
CA ILE A 108 -10.61 -5.35 -2.03
C ILE A 108 -11.87 -4.51 -2.21
N THR A 109 -13.01 -5.16 -2.44
CA THR A 109 -14.31 -4.51 -2.38
C THR A 109 -14.59 -4.21 -0.92
N ALA A 110 -14.40 -2.95 -0.53
CA ALA A 110 -14.87 -2.45 0.76
C ALA A 110 -16.41 -2.52 0.77
N SER A 111 -16.96 -3.64 1.24
CA SER A 111 -18.37 -3.76 1.56
C SER A 111 -18.62 -2.95 2.83
N PHE A 112 -19.00 -1.68 2.67
CA PHE A 112 -19.62 -0.90 3.73
C PHE A 112 -21.08 -1.36 3.87
N ASN A 113 -21.30 -2.44 4.63
CA ASN A 113 -22.63 -2.73 5.15
C ASN A 113 -22.87 -1.87 6.39
N MET A 114 -23.47 -0.70 6.17
CA MET A 114 -23.96 0.19 7.21
C MET A 114 -25.44 -0.10 7.44
N ASP A 115 -25.78 -1.31 7.88
CA ASP A 115 -27.13 -1.65 8.35
C ASP A 115 -27.04 -2.77 9.39
N MET A 116 -27.02 -2.40 10.68
CA MET A 116 -27.75 -3.11 11.74
C MET A 116 -27.65 -2.37 13.09
N PHE A 117 -28.82 -1.88 13.51
CA PHE A 117 -29.29 -1.43 14.83
C PHE A 117 -28.95 -0.01 15.30
#